data_AF-A0A1E4R4R4-F1
#
_entry.id   AF-A0A1E4R4R4-F1
#
_cell.length_a   1.000
_cell.length_b   1.000
_cell.length_c   1.000
_cell.angle_alpha   90.00
_cell.angle_beta   90.00
_cell.angle_gamma   90.00
#
_symmetry.space_group_name_H-M   'P 1'
#
loop_
_entity.id
_entity.type
_entity.pdbx_description
1 polymer ?
#
loop_
_entity_poly.entity_id
_entity_poly.type
_entity_poly.pdbx_seq_one_letter_code
_entity_poly.pdbx_strand_id
1 'polypeptide(L)'
;MDKLIKNIKKNKWVYLLLAIPGVPISINYFLLTWKFPGVKGNYDDWLGFLSNYSGGIIGGIVAFVVANHQVKKQMEEQIKNEEEVKYINQLPSVINLIFELEEMKTSIINAHKMRNVLQENGCTLSQQINARYDIKKINMKSWEEVSNIQDVDFQKSLITLRNEYCKIAEILTSSIEDIKDKIREIGENNEKKNIGTLYHQIEILKADKDWAWKELTSKDYISIIDDSIYLSNIIVECIDEMMTKRHLIRDKQ
;
A
#
# COMPACT_ATOMS: atom_id res chain seq x y z
N MET A 1 19.78 -21.67 46.25
CA MET A 1 20.61 -22.40 45.26
C MET A 1 19.78 -23.22 44.28
N ASP A 2 18.71 -23.89 44.72
CA ASP A 2 17.95 -24.81 43.85
C ASP A 2 17.29 -24.18 42.62
N LYS A 3 16.82 -22.92 42.71
CA LYS A 3 16.29 -22.18 41.54
C LYS A 3 17.35 -21.87 40.48
N LEU A 4 18.59 -21.58 40.89
CA LEU A 4 19.72 -21.33 39.97
C LEU A 4 20.13 -22.63 39.26
N ILE A 5 20.24 -23.73 40.01
CA ILE A 5 20.58 -25.06 39.47
C ILE A 5 19.50 -25.54 38.47
N LYS A 6 18.23 -25.25 38.74
CA LYS A 6 17.11 -25.60 37.85
C LYS A 6 17.12 -24.80 36.54
N ASN A 7 17.55 -23.54 36.58
CA ASN A 7 17.72 -22.71 35.38
C ASN A 7 18.94 -23.12 34.54
N ILE A 8 20.04 -23.51 35.18
CA ILE A 8 21.26 -24.01 34.51
C ILE A 8 20.97 -25.30 33.73
N LYS A 9 20.20 -26.24 34.32
CA LYS A 9 19.83 -27.50 33.65
C LYS A 9 18.93 -27.31 32.42
N LYS A 10 18.18 -26.21 32.33
CA LYS A 10 17.22 -25.97 31.23
C LYS A 10 17.89 -25.39 29.97
N ASN A 11 19.05 -24.75 30.11
CA ASN A 11 19.68 -24.00 29.03
C ASN A 11 21.03 -24.63 28.61
N LYS A 12 21.01 -25.43 27.52
CA LYS A 12 22.16 -26.20 27.02
C LYS A 12 23.42 -25.35 26.77
N TRP A 13 23.24 -24.06 26.49
CA TRP A 13 24.33 -23.09 26.28
C TRP A 13 25.17 -22.83 27.53
N VAL A 14 24.61 -22.99 28.74
CA VAL A 14 25.35 -22.76 29.99
C VAL A 14 26.43 -23.82 30.20
N TYR A 15 26.17 -25.07 29.79
CA TYR A 15 27.16 -26.14 29.85
C TYR A 15 28.34 -25.89 28.89
N LEU A 16 28.05 -25.41 27.69
CA LEU A 16 29.08 -24.98 26.73
C LEU A 16 29.93 -23.84 27.31
N LEU A 17 29.27 -22.83 27.88
CA LEU A 17 29.93 -21.64 28.43
C LEU A 17 30.80 -21.96 29.67
N LEU A 18 30.44 -22.99 30.45
CA LEU A 18 31.25 -23.50 31.56
C LEU A 18 32.34 -24.48 31.13
N ALA A 19 32.11 -25.27 30.07
CA ALA A 19 33.08 -26.23 29.54
C ALA A 19 34.27 -25.53 28.87
N ILE A 20 34.02 -24.40 28.19
CA ILE A 20 35.02 -23.60 27.49
C ILE A 20 36.19 -23.17 28.41
N PRO A 21 35.97 -22.56 29.59
CA PRO A 21 37.05 -22.30 30.55
C PRO A 21 37.38 -23.52 31.44
N GLY A 22 36.43 -24.42 31.68
CA GLY A 22 36.62 -25.58 32.57
C GLY A 22 37.56 -26.65 32.03
N VAL A 23 37.54 -26.90 30.71
CA VAL A 23 38.38 -27.91 30.06
C VAL A 23 39.87 -27.55 30.16
N PRO A 24 40.33 -26.32 29.83
CA PRO A 24 41.73 -25.93 29.99
C PRO A 24 42.21 -25.94 31.44
N ILE A 25 41.39 -25.48 32.39
CA ILE A 25 41.73 -25.49 33.82
C ILE A 25 41.93 -26.94 34.29
N SER A 26 41.04 -27.85 33.86
CA SER A 26 41.15 -29.27 34.17
C SER A 26 42.40 -29.88 33.55
N ILE A 27 42.64 -29.63 32.26
CA ILE A 27 43.85 -30.10 31.55
C ILE A 27 45.12 -29.58 32.24
N ASN A 28 45.15 -28.30 32.62
CA ASN A 28 46.27 -27.68 33.31
C ASN A 28 46.54 -28.32 34.68
N TYR A 29 45.50 -28.54 35.48
CA TYR A 29 45.61 -29.17 36.80
C TYR A 29 46.07 -30.64 36.68
N PHE A 30 45.50 -31.41 35.76
CA PHE A 30 45.87 -32.82 35.57
C PHE A 30 47.28 -33.00 35.00
N LEU A 31 47.71 -32.15 34.06
CA LEU A 31 49.00 -32.30 33.38
C LEU A 31 50.15 -31.68 34.17
N LEU A 32 49.98 -30.49 34.76
CA LEU A 32 51.06 -29.79 35.46
C LEU A 32 51.23 -30.22 36.92
N THR A 33 50.15 -30.61 37.62
CA THR A 33 50.25 -31.00 39.04
C THR A 33 50.63 -32.48 39.21
N TRP A 34 50.23 -33.37 38.30
CA TRP A 34 50.40 -34.82 38.49
C TRP A 34 51.58 -35.46 37.71
N LYS A 35 52.37 -34.68 36.95
CA LYS A 35 53.48 -35.20 36.10
C LYS A 35 53.12 -36.50 35.38
N PHE A 36 51.98 -36.48 34.66
CA PHE A 36 51.45 -37.68 34.02
C PHE A 36 52.48 -38.30 33.05
N PRO A 37 52.77 -39.61 33.14
CA PRO A 37 53.79 -40.23 32.31
C PRO A 37 53.42 -40.14 30.82
N GLY A 38 54.35 -39.63 30.00
CA GLY A 38 54.19 -39.49 28.55
C GLY A 38 53.92 -38.07 28.04
N VAL A 39 53.70 -37.10 28.93
CA VAL A 39 53.49 -35.69 28.57
C VAL A 39 54.83 -34.97 28.47
N LYS A 40 55.12 -34.35 27.32
CA LYS A 40 56.36 -33.60 27.06
C LYS A 40 56.01 -32.12 26.84
N GLY A 41 56.75 -31.22 27.50
CA GLY A 41 56.58 -29.77 27.39
C GLY A 41 56.98 -29.07 28.69
N ASN A 42 57.59 -27.89 28.57
CA ASN A 42 57.93 -27.05 29.71
C ASN A 42 56.73 -26.19 30.13
N TYR A 43 56.81 -25.56 31.30
CA TYR A 43 55.79 -24.64 31.80
C TYR A 43 55.41 -23.56 30.76
N ASP A 44 56.42 -23.03 30.07
CA ASP A 44 56.25 -21.99 29.04
C ASP A 44 55.43 -22.48 27.84
N ASP A 45 55.55 -23.75 27.45
CA ASP A 45 54.81 -24.35 26.34
C ASP A 45 53.30 -24.44 26.67
N TRP A 46 52.99 -24.83 27.90
CA TRP A 46 51.61 -24.95 28.40
C TRP A 46 50.96 -23.59 28.62
N LEU A 47 51.71 -22.62 29.14
CA LEU A 47 51.24 -21.25 29.29
C LEU A 47 50.96 -20.61 27.92
N GLY A 48 51.82 -20.86 26.92
CA GLY A 48 51.60 -20.45 25.54
C GLY A 48 50.34 -21.08 24.92
N PHE A 49 50.12 -22.37 25.14
CA PHE A 49 48.91 -23.07 24.70
C PHE A 49 47.63 -22.46 25.31
N LEU A 50 47.60 -22.23 26.63
CA LEU A 50 46.44 -21.66 27.32
C LEU A 50 46.18 -20.20 26.90
N SER A 51 47.23 -19.43 26.68
CA SER A 51 47.12 -18.06 26.16
C SER A 51 46.48 -18.04 24.77
N ASN A 52 46.96 -18.88 23.86
CA ASN A 52 46.41 -19.00 22.50
C ASN A 52 44.96 -19.52 22.50
N TYR A 53 44.66 -20.52 23.34
CA TYR A 53 43.32 -21.07 23.49
C TYR A 53 42.33 -20.02 24.02
N SER A 54 42.71 -19.29 25.08
CA SER A 54 41.89 -18.23 25.68
C SER A 54 41.68 -17.07 24.69
N GLY A 55 42.74 -16.67 23.97
CA GLY A 55 42.67 -15.68 22.90
C GLY A 55 41.73 -16.10 21.77
N GLY A 56 41.77 -17.37 21.35
CA GLY A 56 40.88 -17.93 20.34
C GLY A 56 39.40 -17.94 20.75
N ILE A 57 39.10 -18.27 22.01
CA ILE A 57 37.74 -18.20 22.55
C ILE A 57 37.24 -16.77 22.62
N ILE A 58 38.01 -15.87 23.23
CA ILE A 58 37.63 -14.47 23.37
C ILE A 58 37.45 -13.85 21.98
N GLY A 59 38.38 -14.12 21.06
CA GLY A 59 38.29 -13.71 19.66
C GLY A 59 37.03 -14.25 18.97
N GLY A 60 36.70 -15.53 19.17
CA GLY A 60 35.48 -16.14 18.63
C GLY A 60 34.20 -15.53 19.21
N ILE A 61 34.15 -15.24 20.51
CA ILE A 61 33.01 -14.57 21.16
C ILE A 61 32.85 -13.16 20.61
N VAL A 62 33.94 -12.38 20.53
CA VAL A 62 33.90 -11.01 19.99
C VAL A 62 33.47 -11.02 18.52
N ALA A 63 34.04 -11.90 17.69
CA ALA A 63 33.67 -12.05 16.30
C ALA A 63 32.18 -12.42 16.15
N PHE A 64 31.68 -13.35 16.96
CA PHE A 64 30.26 -13.72 16.97
C PHE A 64 29.35 -12.55 17.37
N VAL A 65 29.71 -11.80 18.41
CA VAL A 65 28.94 -10.62 18.85
C VAL A 65 28.90 -9.55 17.77
N VAL A 66 30.04 -9.23 17.18
CA VAL A 66 30.15 -8.24 16.10
C VAL A 66 29.38 -8.70 14.87
N ALA A 67 29.53 -9.95 14.45
CA ALA A 67 28.80 -10.50 13.30
C ALA A 67 27.29 -10.45 13.53
N ASN A 68 26.81 -10.86 14.72
CA ASN A 68 25.38 -10.83 15.04
C ASN A 68 24.84 -9.39 15.08
N HIS A 69 25.61 -8.43 15.59
CA HIS A 69 25.24 -7.01 15.57
C HIS A 69 25.18 -6.46 14.13
N GLN A 70 26.17 -6.79 13.29
CA GLN A 70 26.19 -6.40 11.88
C GLN A 70 25.01 -6.98 11.11
N VAL A 71 24.69 -8.26 11.29
CA VAL A 71 23.55 -8.92 10.63
C VAL A 71 22.24 -8.25 11.02
N LYS A 72 22.00 -8.00 12.31
CA LYS A 72 20.77 -7.32 12.76
C LYS A 72 20.64 -5.92 12.16
N LYS A 73 21.73 -5.14 12.19
CA LYS A 73 21.75 -3.79 11.62
C LYS A 73 21.47 -3.82 10.10
N GLN A 74 22.08 -4.75 9.38
CA GLN A 74 21.84 -4.92 7.94
C GLN A 74 20.39 -5.31 7.65
N MET A 75 19.79 -6.20 8.45
CA MET A 75 18.38 -6.58 8.27
C MET A 75 17.45 -5.38 8.52
N GLU A 76 17.69 -4.60 9.57
CA GLU A 76 16.90 -3.39 9.86
C GLU A 76 17.03 -2.34 8.73
N GLU A 77 18.24 -2.13 8.23
CA GLU A 77 18.49 -1.23 7.09
C GLU A 77 17.82 -1.73 5.80
N GLN A 78 17.84 -3.04 5.55
CA GLN A 78 17.17 -3.65 4.40
C GLN A 78 15.65 -3.47 4.46
N ILE A 79 15.03 -3.78 5.60
CA ILE A 79 13.58 -3.60 5.80
C ILE A 79 13.18 -2.15 5.56
N LYS A 80 13.91 -1.21 6.19
CA LYS A 80 13.64 0.22 6.01
C LYS A 80 13.80 0.65 4.55
N ASN A 81 14.86 0.19 3.87
CA ASN A 81 15.08 0.50 2.47
C ASN A 81 13.98 -0.07 1.57
N GLU A 82 13.51 -1.28 1.84
CA GLU A 82 12.39 -1.89 1.11
C GLU A 82 11.08 -1.14 1.30
N GLU A 83 10.76 -0.73 2.53
CA GLU A 83 9.57 0.08 2.84
C GLU A 83 9.61 1.43 2.12
N GLU A 84 10.76 2.11 2.16
CA GLU A 84 10.95 3.38 1.45
C GLU A 84 10.86 3.22 -0.07
N VAL A 85 11.47 2.18 -0.65
CA VAL A 85 11.36 1.89 -2.08
C VAL A 85 9.90 1.63 -2.47
N LYS A 86 9.16 0.84 -1.69
CA LYS A 86 7.73 0.61 -1.93
C LYS A 86 6.93 1.91 -1.89
N TYR A 87 7.21 2.78 -0.92
CA TYR A 87 6.53 4.06 -0.79
C TYR A 87 6.88 5.05 -1.92
N ILE A 88 8.08 4.99 -2.47
CA ILE A 88 8.44 5.79 -3.67
C ILE A 88 7.78 5.22 -4.93
N ASN A 89 7.68 3.90 -5.04
CA ASN A 89 7.16 3.23 -6.22
C ASN A 89 5.65 3.43 -6.47
N GLN A 90 4.88 3.93 -5.49
CA GLN A 90 3.47 4.32 -5.70
C GLN A 90 3.32 5.66 -6.44
N LEU A 91 4.40 6.43 -6.64
CA LEU A 91 4.34 7.77 -7.27
C LEU A 91 3.60 7.78 -8.62
N PRO A 92 3.89 6.90 -9.59
CA PRO A 92 3.18 6.91 -10.88
C PRO A 92 1.66 6.71 -10.70
N SER A 93 1.27 5.83 -9.78
CA SER A 93 -0.12 5.51 -9.49
C SER A 93 -0.86 6.68 -8.84
N VAL A 94 -0.20 7.41 -7.94
CA VAL A 94 -0.76 8.61 -7.30
C VAL A 94 -0.90 9.76 -8.31
N ILE A 95 0.07 9.95 -9.20
CA ILE A 95 0.00 10.97 -10.25
C ILE A 95 -1.14 10.67 -11.24
N ASN A 96 -1.25 9.42 -11.70
CA ASN A 96 -2.36 9.00 -12.56
C ASN A 96 -3.72 9.23 -11.88
N LEU A 97 -3.81 8.93 -10.58
CA LEU A 97 -5.03 9.16 -9.81
C LEU A 97 -5.40 10.65 -9.75
N ILE A 98 -4.44 11.55 -9.51
CA ILE A 98 -4.69 13.00 -9.50
C ILE A 98 -5.32 13.45 -10.82
N PHE A 99 -4.77 13.02 -11.95
CA PHE A 99 -5.33 13.36 -13.27
C PHE A 99 -6.77 12.85 -13.43
N GLU A 100 -7.05 11.60 -13.03
CA GLU A 100 -8.42 11.05 -13.11
C GLU A 100 -9.40 11.82 -12.20
N LEU A 101 -8.97 12.19 -10.99
CA LEU A 101 -9.78 12.98 -10.06
C LEU A 101 -10.10 14.37 -10.62
N GLU A 102 -9.13 15.04 -11.25
CA GLU A 102 -9.35 16.33 -11.92
C GLU A 102 -10.35 16.22 -13.09
N GLU A 103 -10.27 15.13 -13.86
CA GLU A 103 -11.21 14.85 -14.94
C GLU A 103 -12.62 14.56 -14.43
N MET A 104 -12.76 13.82 -13.33
CA MET A 104 -14.03 13.59 -12.64
C MET A 104 -14.64 14.93 -12.19
N LYS A 105 -13.84 15.78 -11.52
CA LYS A 105 -14.25 17.11 -11.07
C LYS A 105 -14.77 17.95 -12.24
N THR A 106 -13.97 18.02 -13.31
CA THR A 106 -14.31 18.79 -14.51
C THR A 106 -15.61 18.30 -15.15
N SER A 107 -15.81 16.98 -15.21
CA SER A 107 -17.02 16.38 -15.77
C SER A 107 -18.27 16.71 -14.96
N ILE A 108 -18.19 16.67 -13.62
CA ILE A 108 -19.31 17.05 -12.74
C ILE A 108 -19.63 18.54 -12.90
N ILE A 109 -18.61 19.42 -12.92
CA ILE A 109 -18.79 20.87 -13.13
C ILE A 109 -19.49 21.13 -14.46
N ASN A 110 -19.06 20.47 -15.53
CA ASN A 110 -19.65 20.65 -16.85
C ASN A 110 -21.11 20.16 -16.90
N ALA A 111 -21.43 19.05 -16.23
CA ALA A 111 -22.79 18.57 -16.11
C ALA A 111 -23.69 19.58 -15.37
N HIS A 112 -23.23 20.15 -14.26
CA HIS A 112 -23.96 21.20 -13.55
C HIS A 112 -24.16 22.46 -14.40
N LYS A 113 -23.12 22.93 -15.09
CA LYS A 113 -23.20 24.07 -16.01
C LYS A 113 -24.26 23.83 -17.10
N MET A 114 -24.24 22.66 -17.73
CA MET A 114 -25.21 22.30 -18.76
C MET A 114 -26.64 22.29 -18.21
N ARG A 115 -26.84 21.74 -17.01
CA ARG A 115 -28.16 21.73 -16.35
C ARG A 115 -28.65 23.15 -16.05
N ASN A 116 -27.77 24.03 -15.57
CA ASN A 116 -28.10 25.42 -15.31
C ASN A 116 -28.51 26.15 -16.60
N VAL A 117 -27.78 25.93 -17.70
CA VAL A 117 -28.13 26.48 -19.03
C VAL A 117 -29.53 26.02 -19.48
N LEU A 118 -29.87 24.74 -19.27
CA LEU A 118 -31.22 24.24 -19.59
C LEU A 118 -32.30 24.93 -18.74
N GLN A 119 -32.01 25.16 -17.46
CA GLN A 119 -32.93 25.86 -16.56
C GLN A 119 -33.12 27.33 -16.96
N GLU A 120 -32.04 28.03 -17.30
CA GLU A 120 -32.05 29.43 -17.78
C GLU A 120 -32.81 29.57 -19.10
N ASN A 121 -32.72 28.57 -19.98
CA ASN A 121 -33.48 28.49 -21.23
C ASN A 121 -34.96 28.11 -21.03
N GLY A 122 -35.44 28.00 -19.78
CA GLY A 122 -36.83 27.69 -19.47
C GLY A 122 -37.23 26.23 -19.74
N CYS A 123 -36.27 25.32 -19.86
CA CYS A 123 -36.60 23.89 -20.01
C CYS A 123 -37.27 23.35 -18.74
N THR A 124 -38.36 22.61 -18.94
CA THR A 124 -39.06 21.90 -17.88
C THR A 124 -38.17 20.87 -17.20
N LEU A 125 -38.50 20.49 -15.95
CA LEU A 125 -37.76 19.46 -15.22
C LEU A 125 -37.68 18.13 -16.01
N SER A 126 -38.74 17.75 -16.70
CA SER A 126 -38.77 16.57 -17.56
C SER A 126 -37.78 16.68 -18.72
N GLN A 127 -37.66 17.85 -19.36
CA GLN A 127 -36.67 18.08 -20.41
C GLN A 127 -35.24 18.02 -19.88
N GLN A 128 -34.99 18.55 -18.69
CA GLN A 128 -33.68 18.46 -18.03
C GLN A 128 -33.31 17.01 -17.71
N ILE A 129 -34.23 16.24 -17.11
CA ILE A 129 -34.04 14.81 -16.81
C ILE A 129 -33.77 14.03 -18.10
N ASN A 130 -34.47 14.35 -19.19
CA ASN A 130 -34.28 13.63 -20.44
C ASN A 130 -32.98 13.98 -21.17
N ALA A 131 -32.33 15.09 -20.82
CA ALA A 131 -31.11 15.53 -21.46
C ALA A 131 -29.96 14.52 -21.25
N ARG A 132 -29.09 14.45 -22.26
CA ARG A 132 -27.85 13.70 -22.19
C ARG A 132 -26.76 14.64 -21.68
N TYR A 133 -26.05 14.21 -20.65
CA TYR A 133 -24.92 14.96 -20.11
C TYR A 133 -23.62 14.29 -20.52
N ASP A 134 -22.66 15.09 -20.98
CA ASP A 134 -21.34 14.61 -21.35
C ASP A 134 -20.48 14.49 -20.09
N ILE A 135 -20.56 13.32 -19.44
CA ILE A 135 -19.73 12.98 -18.28
C ILE A 135 -18.66 12.00 -18.75
N LYS A 136 -17.39 12.37 -18.54
CA LYS A 136 -16.28 11.53 -18.97
C LYS A 136 -16.28 10.22 -18.21
N LYS A 137 -16.14 9.10 -18.94
CA LYS A 137 -15.93 7.78 -18.33
C LYS A 137 -14.51 7.69 -17.80
N ILE A 138 -14.38 7.16 -16.60
CA ILE A 138 -13.09 6.88 -15.95
C ILE A 138 -12.30 5.86 -16.77
N ASN A 139 -10.98 6.04 -16.84
CA ASN A 139 -10.09 5.01 -17.37
C ASN A 139 -9.80 3.95 -16.29
N MET A 140 -10.40 2.77 -16.43
CA MET A 140 -10.27 1.70 -15.43
C MET A 140 -8.82 1.26 -15.19
N LYS A 141 -7.94 1.37 -16.19
CA LYS A 141 -6.52 1.03 -16.03
C LYS A 141 -5.82 1.92 -15.01
N SER A 142 -6.12 3.22 -15.01
CA SER A 142 -5.58 4.18 -14.03
C SER A 142 -5.96 3.80 -12.59
N TRP A 143 -7.10 3.10 -12.42
CA TRP A 143 -7.64 2.73 -11.11
C TRP A 143 -7.27 1.32 -10.66
N GLU A 144 -6.72 0.47 -11.54
CA GLU A 144 -6.13 -0.82 -11.15
C GLU A 144 -4.93 -0.61 -10.22
N GLU A 145 -4.20 0.49 -10.41
CA GLU A 145 -3.02 0.81 -9.63
C GLU A 145 -3.30 1.44 -8.27
N VAL A 146 -4.56 1.76 -7.94
CA VAL A 146 -4.93 2.31 -6.62
C VAL A 146 -4.55 1.33 -5.49
N SER A 147 -4.51 0.03 -5.77
CA SER A 147 -4.04 -0.98 -4.82
C SER A 147 -2.57 -0.81 -4.41
N ASN A 148 -1.78 -0.03 -5.15
CA ASN A 148 -0.38 0.24 -4.83
C ASN A 148 -0.20 1.32 -3.75
N ILE A 149 -1.24 2.13 -3.49
CA ILE A 149 -1.22 3.17 -2.46
C ILE A 149 -1.15 2.53 -1.08
N GLN A 150 -0.22 2.92 -0.20
CA GLN A 150 -0.07 2.21 1.08
C GLN A 150 -1.20 2.47 2.09
N ASP A 151 -1.86 3.63 2.02
CA ASP A 151 -2.92 4.01 2.94
C ASP A 151 -4.24 3.31 2.59
N VAL A 152 -4.62 2.33 3.42
CA VAL A 152 -5.82 1.49 3.24
C VAL A 152 -7.12 2.28 3.36
N ASP A 153 -7.19 3.26 4.26
CA ASP A 153 -8.42 4.03 4.47
C ASP A 153 -8.62 5.03 3.31
N PHE A 154 -7.52 5.59 2.82
CA PHE A 154 -7.54 6.42 1.62
C PHE A 154 -7.94 5.60 0.38
N GLN A 155 -7.36 4.41 0.18
CA GLN A 155 -7.76 3.47 -0.88
C GLN A 155 -9.26 3.17 -0.86
N LYS A 156 -9.81 2.87 0.32
CA LYS A 156 -11.23 2.56 0.48
C LYS A 156 -12.10 3.75 0.09
N SER A 157 -11.69 4.96 0.48
CA SER A 157 -12.40 6.20 0.15
C SER A 157 -12.40 6.45 -1.35
N LEU A 158 -11.24 6.28 -2.02
CA LEU A 158 -11.09 6.38 -3.47
C LEU A 158 -11.97 5.36 -4.23
N ILE A 159 -11.97 4.09 -3.80
CA ILE A 159 -12.79 3.04 -4.42
C ILE A 159 -14.29 3.38 -4.30
N THR A 160 -14.70 3.89 -3.15
CA THR A 160 -16.09 4.30 -2.91
C THR A 160 -16.48 5.45 -3.84
N LEU A 161 -15.66 6.50 -3.88
CA LEU A 161 -15.83 7.66 -4.75
C LEU A 161 -15.92 7.24 -6.23
N ARG A 162 -15.00 6.38 -6.69
CA ARG A 162 -15.01 5.84 -8.06
C ARG A 162 -16.32 5.14 -8.39
N ASN A 163 -16.76 4.23 -7.53
CA ASN A 163 -17.95 3.42 -7.78
C ASN A 163 -19.20 4.30 -7.86
N GLU A 164 -19.33 5.28 -6.97
CA GLU A 164 -20.43 6.24 -7.00
C GLU A 164 -20.38 7.10 -8.27
N TYR A 165 -19.21 7.63 -8.63
CA TYR A 165 -19.04 8.41 -9.87
C TYR A 165 -19.39 7.60 -11.10
N CYS A 166 -18.89 6.37 -11.25
CA CYS A 166 -19.17 5.51 -12.40
C CYS A 166 -20.67 5.28 -12.58
N LYS A 167 -21.38 5.00 -11.48
CA LYS A 167 -22.83 4.82 -11.49
C LYS A 167 -23.55 6.08 -11.97
N ILE A 168 -23.18 7.25 -11.45
CA ILE A 168 -23.75 8.54 -11.85
C ILE A 168 -23.45 8.84 -13.32
N ALA A 169 -22.20 8.67 -13.74
CA ALA A 169 -21.75 8.93 -15.10
C ALA A 169 -22.49 8.07 -16.12
N GLU A 170 -22.68 6.78 -15.84
CA GLU A 170 -23.41 5.85 -16.71
C GLU A 170 -24.87 6.28 -16.89
N ILE A 171 -25.55 6.61 -15.78
CA ILE A 171 -26.96 7.03 -15.79
C ILE A 171 -27.13 8.34 -16.56
N LEU A 172 -26.30 9.35 -16.29
CA LEU A 172 -26.45 10.68 -16.88
C LEU A 172 -26.03 10.74 -18.35
N THR A 173 -25.11 9.88 -18.78
CA THR A 173 -24.68 9.76 -20.18
C THR A 173 -25.68 8.96 -21.02
N SER A 174 -26.52 8.13 -20.39
CA SER A 174 -27.51 7.31 -21.10
C SER A 174 -28.54 8.18 -21.83
N SER A 175 -28.83 7.83 -23.09
CA SER A 175 -29.74 8.58 -23.96
C SER A 175 -31.14 7.95 -23.96
N ILE A 176 -32.13 8.73 -23.53
CA ILE A 176 -33.54 8.32 -23.65
C ILE A 176 -33.98 8.35 -25.11
N GLU A 177 -33.38 9.21 -25.94
CA GLU A 177 -33.73 9.32 -27.35
C GLU A 177 -33.34 8.05 -28.12
N ASP A 178 -32.20 7.44 -27.78
CA ASP A 178 -31.78 6.16 -28.38
C ASP A 178 -32.79 5.03 -28.11
N ILE A 179 -33.46 5.05 -26.95
CA ILE A 179 -34.52 4.08 -26.62
C ILE A 179 -35.80 4.40 -27.40
N LYS A 180 -36.15 5.69 -27.55
CA LYS A 180 -37.31 6.10 -28.35
C LYS A 180 -37.14 5.77 -29.83
N ASP A 181 -35.94 5.91 -30.37
CA ASP A 181 -35.66 5.57 -31.77
C ASP A 181 -35.84 4.06 -32.00
N LYS A 182 -35.38 3.22 -31.08
CA LYS A 182 -35.69 1.77 -31.09
C LYS A 182 -37.19 1.48 -31.04
N ILE A 183 -37.96 2.25 -30.26
CA ILE A 183 -39.44 2.12 -30.24
C ILE A 183 -40.04 2.48 -31.61
N ARG A 184 -39.56 3.54 -32.27
CA ARG A 184 -40.02 3.95 -33.60
C ARG A 184 -39.78 2.84 -34.63
N GLU A 185 -38.57 2.29 -34.67
CA GLU A 185 -38.18 1.19 -35.58
C GLU A 185 -39.03 -0.07 -35.37
N ILE A 186 -39.32 -0.44 -34.12
CA ILE A 186 -40.15 -1.62 -33.81
C ILE A 186 -41.63 -1.37 -34.15
N GLY A 187 -42.11 -0.14 -33.97
CA GLY A 187 -43.45 0.28 -34.34
C GLY A 187 -43.75 0.07 -35.82
N GLU A 188 -42.76 0.24 -36.68
CA GLU A 188 -42.84 -0.03 -38.13
C GLU A 188 -42.90 -1.53 -38.44
N ASN A 189 -42.33 -2.38 -37.58
CA ASN A 189 -42.23 -3.83 -37.76
C ASN A 189 -43.36 -4.66 -37.10
N ASN A 190 -44.40 -4.02 -36.53
CA ASN A 190 -45.59 -4.65 -35.91
C ASN A 190 -45.35 -5.58 -34.68
N GLU A 191 -44.16 -5.58 -34.06
CA GLU A 191 -43.87 -6.38 -32.86
C GLU A 191 -44.32 -5.70 -31.55
N LYS A 192 -45.63 -5.66 -31.30
CA LYS A 192 -46.23 -4.95 -30.15
C LYS A 192 -45.72 -5.38 -28.76
N LYS A 193 -45.24 -6.62 -28.59
CA LYS A 193 -44.80 -7.15 -27.28
C LYS A 193 -43.53 -6.48 -26.75
N ASN A 194 -42.67 -5.98 -27.65
CA ASN A 194 -41.37 -5.39 -27.31
C ASN A 194 -41.46 -3.89 -26.96
N ILE A 195 -42.55 -3.23 -27.35
CA ILE A 195 -42.73 -1.78 -27.14
C ILE A 195 -43.01 -1.46 -25.67
N GLY A 196 -43.86 -2.25 -25.00
CA GLY A 196 -44.19 -2.04 -23.59
C GLY A 196 -42.98 -2.12 -22.65
N THR A 197 -42.06 -3.05 -22.94
CA THR A 197 -40.80 -3.18 -22.18
C THR A 197 -39.89 -1.99 -22.35
N LEU A 198 -39.83 -1.38 -23.55
CA LEU A 198 -39.00 -0.21 -23.82
C LEU A 198 -39.56 1.06 -23.15
N TYR A 199 -40.89 1.24 -23.13
CA TYR A 199 -41.50 2.33 -22.36
C TYR A 199 -41.23 2.19 -20.85
N HIS A 200 -41.28 0.97 -20.32
CA HIS A 200 -40.92 0.73 -18.93
C HIS A 200 -39.44 1.07 -18.65
N GLN A 201 -38.52 0.72 -19.56
CA GLN A 201 -37.11 1.11 -19.46
C GLN A 201 -36.91 2.63 -19.47
N ILE A 202 -37.68 3.37 -20.27
CA ILE A 202 -37.64 4.85 -20.27
C ILE A 202 -38.04 5.40 -18.90
N GLU A 203 -39.11 4.89 -18.29
CA GLU A 203 -39.54 5.37 -16.97
C GLU A 203 -38.54 5.03 -15.86
N ILE A 204 -37.94 3.83 -15.91
CA ILE A 204 -36.83 3.48 -15.01
C ILE A 204 -35.66 4.45 -15.19
N LEU A 205 -35.23 4.70 -16.44
CA LEU A 205 -34.09 5.57 -16.71
C LEU A 205 -34.35 7.01 -16.29
N LYS A 206 -35.59 7.51 -16.41
CA LYS A 206 -35.97 8.84 -15.88
C LYS A 206 -35.83 8.89 -14.36
N ALA A 207 -36.33 7.87 -13.67
CA ALA A 207 -36.22 7.78 -12.21
C ALA A 207 -34.75 7.71 -11.77
N ASP A 208 -33.93 6.92 -12.46
CA ASP A 208 -32.49 6.81 -12.20
C ASP A 208 -31.77 8.14 -12.43
N LYS A 209 -32.10 8.87 -13.51
CA LYS A 209 -31.52 10.20 -13.78
C LYS A 209 -31.92 11.24 -12.73
N ASP A 210 -33.19 11.24 -12.30
CA ASP A 210 -33.64 12.09 -11.19
C ASP A 210 -32.90 11.76 -9.89
N TRP A 211 -32.72 10.46 -9.59
CA TRP A 211 -31.89 10.01 -8.48
C TRP A 211 -30.45 10.50 -8.59
N ALA A 212 -29.79 10.32 -9.74
CA ALA A 212 -28.41 10.74 -9.94
C ALA A 212 -28.22 12.25 -9.74
N TRP A 213 -29.20 13.06 -10.18
CA TRP A 213 -29.18 14.50 -9.96
C TRP A 213 -29.40 14.89 -8.50
N LYS A 214 -30.31 14.22 -7.81
CA LYS A 214 -30.51 14.42 -6.36
C LYS A 214 -29.24 14.06 -5.60
N GLU A 215 -28.60 12.95 -5.95
CA GLU A 215 -27.34 12.50 -5.37
C GLU A 215 -26.25 13.57 -5.53
N LEU A 216 -26.00 14.01 -6.77
CA LEU A 216 -25.02 15.07 -7.10
C LEU A 216 -25.30 16.41 -6.40
N THR A 217 -26.57 16.71 -6.11
CA THR A 217 -26.95 17.96 -5.42
C THR A 217 -26.85 17.82 -3.91
N SER A 218 -27.09 16.62 -3.37
CA SER A 218 -27.11 16.35 -1.94
C SER A 218 -25.72 16.17 -1.34
N LYS A 219 -24.80 15.59 -2.11
CA LYS A 219 -23.41 15.38 -1.73
C LYS A 219 -22.53 16.38 -2.45
N ASP A 220 -21.62 17.00 -1.71
CA ASP A 220 -20.60 17.87 -2.30
C ASP A 220 -19.46 17.04 -2.89
N TYR A 221 -19.74 16.39 -4.03
CA TYR A 221 -18.73 15.60 -4.74
C TYR A 221 -17.51 16.42 -5.15
N ILE A 222 -17.68 17.73 -5.38
CA ILE A 222 -16.56 18.60 -5.73
C ILE A 222 -15.61 18.72 -4.54
N SER A 223 -16.14 18.98 -3.33
CA SER A 223 -15.33 18.99 -2.11
C SER A 223 -14.69 17.62 -1.85
N ILE A 224 -15.42 16.52 -2.00
CA ILE A 224 -14.87 15.17 -1.77
C ILE A 224 -13.71 14.87 -2.74
N ILE A 225 -13.85 15.27 -4.01
CA ILE A 225 -12.79 15.11 -5.00
C ILE A 225 -11.60 16.02 -4.67
N ASP A 226 -11.84 17.27 -4.27
CA ASP A 226 -10.79 18.20 -3.88
C ASP A 226 -9.99 17.72 -2.66
N ASP A 227 -10.67 17.16 -1.66
CA ASP A 227 -10.02 16.52 -0.51
C ASP A 227 -9.16 15.32 -0.96
N SER A 228 -9.65 14.53 -1.91
CA SER A 228 -8.91 13.37 -2.45
C SER A 228 -7.68 13.80 -3.25
N ILE A 229 -7.79 14.89 -4.03
CA ILE A 229 -6.66 15.49 -4.75
C ILE A 229 -5.64 16.05 -3.75
N TYR A 230 -6.10 16.75 -2.71
CA TYR A 230 -5.25 17.31 -1.66
C TYR A 230 -4.43 16.22 -0.95
N LEU A 231 -5.08 15.12 -0.53
CA LEU A 231 -4.39 13.98 0.08
C LEU A 231 -3.39 13.33 -0.87
N SER A 232 -3.75 13.20 -2.15
CA SER A 232 -2.84 12.68 -3.18
C SER A 232 -1.60 13.56 -3.34
N ASN A 233 -1.76 14.88 -3.32
CA ASN A 233 -0.64 15.82 -3.40
C ASN A 233 0.28 15.74 -2.18
N ILE A 234 -0.26 15.57 -0.96
CA ILE A 234 0.55 15.30 0.24
C ILE A 234 1.41 14.06 0.05
N ILE A 235 0.85 12.98 -0.51
CA ILE A 235 1.60 11.75 -0.78
C ILE A 235 2.75 12.03 -1.76
N VAL A 236 2.49 12.78 -2.83
CA VAL A 236 3.53 13.18 -3.81
C VAL A 236 4.63 13.99 -3.13
N GLU A 237 4.29 15.02 -2.36
CA GLU A 237 5.27 15.84 -1.61
C GLU A 237 6.12 14.99 -0.67
N CYS A 238 5.50 14.05 0.05
CA CYS A 238 6.21 13.12 0.93
C CYS A 238 7.19 12.24 0.14
N ILE A 239 6.80 11.76 -1.04
CA ILE A 239 7.67 10.96 -1.91
C ILE A 239 8.84 11.80 -2.42
N ASP A 240 8.59 13.03 -2.87
CA ASP A 240 9.63 13.95 -3.34
C ASP A 240 10.67 14.27 -2.26
N GLU A 241 10.22 14.51 -1.02
CA GLU A 241 11.13 14.65 0.12
C GLU A 241 12.00 13.40 0.34
N MET A 242 11.40 12.21 0.24
CA MET A 242 12.12 10.94 0.42
C MET A 242 13.15 10.71 -0.69
N MET A 243 12.80 11.00 -1.95
CA MET A 243 13.72 10.93 -3.08
C MET A 243 14.88 11.92 -2.90
N THR A 244 14.59 13.15 -2.46
CA THR A 244 15.61 14.18 -2.21
C THR A 244 16.58 13.75 -1.11
N LYS A 245 16.05 13.21 0.00
CA LYS A 245 16.88 12.66 1.09
C LYS A 245 17.78 11.53 0.59
N ARG A 246 17.29 10.65 -0.28
CA ARG A 246 18.08 9.56 -0.88
C ARG A 246 19.19 10.04 -1.80
N HIS A 247 18.91 11.04 -2.64
CA HIS A 247 19.93 11.63 -3.50
C HIS A 247 21.06 12.25 -2.67
N LEU A 248 20.72 12.99 -1.61
CA LEU A 248 21.72 13.57 -0.70
C LEU A 248 22.58 12.52 0.02
N ILE A 249 22.02 11.34 0.31
CA ILE A 249 22.79 10.22 0.90
C ILE A 249 23.72 9.61 -0.13
N ARG A 250 23.21 9.34 -1.34
CA ARG A 250 23.99 8.75 -2.43
C ARG A 250 25.17 9.64 -2.83
N ASP A 251 24.96 10.94 -2.91
CA ASP A 251 25.99 11.89 -3.35
C ASP A 251 27.06 12.15 -2.27
N LYS A 252 26.84 11.67 -1.03
CA LYS A 252 27.81 11.72 0.08
C LYS A 252 28.68 10.45 0.22
N GLN A 253 28.35 9.38 -0.49
CA GLN A 253 29.08 8.09 -0.49
C GLN A 253 30.10 8.05 -1.62
#